data_AF-A0A5C6B3A9-F1
#
_entry.id   AF-A0A5C6B3A9-F1
#
_cell.length_a   1.000
_cell.length_b   1.000
_cell.length_c   1.000
_cell.angle_alpha   90.00
_cell.angle_beta   90.00
_cell.angle_gamma   90.00
#
_symmetry.space_group_name_H-M   'P 1'
#
loop_
_entity.id
_entity.type
_entity.pdbx_description
1 polymer ?
#
loop_
_entity_poly.entity_id
_entity_poly.type
_entity_poly.pdbx_seq_one_letter_code
_entity_poly.pdbx_strand_id
1 'polypeptide(L)'
;MMPTTMNRCIPVLIVGVFATLGFASEPDFDVPLAEKGHAFLKQYCFKCHGVDQKYPGLDTMNRATLLRPADESEDPFLVPGKSGESRLWDAIETEYMPPEGQPQPSAEEKEGFKKWIDEGAHFPPAPRAKRQFLGEETVLSVIEDDLRTLDDDDIQYTRYFSLAHLWNDTEGDEPLMTDDLRLVQAGLSKLVNSLSKKSRIVPPRIVDKEFGTVLAIDMRDYGWDEWHWNEVLKQYPYGLKVSGQTANNIYRMTQTKVPYLRADWFIAMASRPPLYHDLLGIPMNAKTLESDLGVDIKQNFLKGQLARAAFQKSGVSQQNRMVERHDTTGGGRYYWKSYDIKPGTGDKGDFIRRPLGPAFENFPGRQLAVFEHDGGEIIYSLPNGLQAYMLVAGDDQRIDQGPPDVVFDPNSHGGTFLITNGISCMGCHRNGMFQWEKDDVRPLYEGKAGQQLADQVLDLFPTNETMQRLVRQDRDHYLRALEEATGPFLKVGEDADQDITEFPEPVTQVSNRYLRDVTVEIAARELGKTDDATIRAMANLPSMKSLGLANWANEGGTISRENWERAFGRFSRELGVGVPIRVR
;
A
#
# COMPACT_ATOMS: atom_id res chain seq x y z
N MET A 1 31.36 44.85 77.87
CA MET A 1 31.26 43.40 77.64
C MET A 1 29.94 43.14 76.92
N MET A 2 30.03 42.53 75.74
CA MET A 2 28.97 42.02 74.83
C MET A 2 28.07 40.95 75.50
N PRO A 3 26.95 40.43 74.90
CA PRO A 3 26.63 40.35 73.46
C PRO A 3 25.18 40.74 73.05
N THR A 4 24.94 41.35 71.88
CA THR A 4 24.85 40.80 70.49
C THR A 4 23.73 39.80 70.23
N THR A 5 22.82 40.23 69.36
CA THR A 5 21.67 39.54 68.75
C THR A 5 22.10 38.41 67.83
N MET A 6 21.45 37.24 67.93
CA MET A 6 21.50 36.16 66.93
C MET A 6 20.08 35.87 66.40
N ASN A 7 19.81 36.33 65.17
CA ASN A 7 18.74 35.81 64.35
C ASN A 7 19.08 34.36 63.95
N ARG A 8 18.25 33.40 64.37
CA ARG A 8 18.31 32.02 63.87
C ARG A 8 17.64 31.95 62.50
N CYS A 9 18.43 31.98 61.43
CA CYS A 9 18.02 31.46 60.13
C CYS A 9 17.88 29.94 60.25
N ILE A 10 16.65 29.43 60.11
CA ILE A 10 16.39 28.00 59.90
C ILE A 10 16.71 27.72 58.42
N PRO A 11 17.65 26.82 58.09
CA PRO A 11 17.81 26.40 56.71
C PRO A 11 16.63 25.50 56.37
N VAL A 12 15.71 25.99 55.53
CA VAL A 12 14.75 25.12 54.83
C VAL A 12 15.57 24.35 53.80
N LEU A 13 15.85 23.08 54.10
CA LEU A 13 16.45 22.14 53.18
C LEU A 13 15.40 21.88 52.09
N ILE A 14 15.48 22.59 50.97
CA ILE A 14 14.73 22.23 49.76
C ILE A 14 15.35 20.94 49.25
N VAL A 15 14.73 19.80 49.59
CA VAL A 15 15.01 18.52 48.94
C VAL A 15 14.51 18.67 47.51
N GLY A 16 15.43 18.98 46.60
CA GLY A 16 15.17 18.92 45.17
C GLY A 16 14.76 17.51 44.81
N VAL A 17 13.50 17.33 44.43
CA VAL A 17 13.04 16.13 43.74
C VAL A 17 13.74 16.15 42.38
N PHE A 18 14.91 15.51 42.30
CA PHE A 18 15.47 15.12 41.02
C PHE A 18 14.49 14.12 40.42
N ALA A 19 13.73 14.55 39.42
CA ALA A 19 13.06 13.65 38.51
C ALA A 19 14.16 12.76 37.91
N THR A 20 14.24 11.51 38.38
CA THR A 20 15.05 10.49 37.75
C THR A 20 14.50 10.33 36.34
N LEU A 21 15.25 10.83 35.35
CA LEU A 21 15.11 10.42 33.96
C LEU A 21 15.04 8.89 33.97
N GLY A 22 13.87 8.34 33.63
CA GLY A 22 13.69 6.90 33.49
C GLY A 22 14.65 6.44 32.41
N PHE A 23 15.74 5.78 32.81
CA PHE A 23 16.52 4.99 31.88
C PHE A 23 15.61 3.89 31.37
N ALA A 24 15.39 3.83 30.06
CA ALA A 24 14.70 2.72 29.43
C ALA A 24 15.42 1.44 29.88
N SER A 25 14.69 0.53 30.54
CA SER A 25 15.24 -0.73 31.00
C SER A 25 15.78 -1.52 29.80
N GLU A 26 16.95 -2.12 29.97
CA GLU A 26 17.49 -3.07 29.00
C GLU A 26 16.44 -4.17 28.76
N PRO A 27 16.33 -4.70 27.53
CA PRO A 27 15.41 -5.80 27.26
C PRO A 27 15.73 -6.99 28.17
N ASP A 28 14.70 -7.62 28.73
CA ASP A 28 14.85 -8.81 29.60
C ASP A 28 15.05 -10.10 28.77
N PHE A 29 15.65 -10.00 27.58
CA PHE A 29 15.86 -11.10 26.65
C PHE A 29 17.17 -10.94 25.84
N ASP A 30 17.67 -12.03 25.27
CA ASP A 30 18.90 -12.07 24.46
C ASP A 30 18.70 -11.36 23.11
N VAL A 31 19.17 -10.11 23.01
CA VAL A 31 19.07 -9.29 21.79
C VAL A 31 19.84 -9.90 20.60
N PRO A 32 21.11 -10.34 20.73
CA PRO A 32 21.78 -11.07 19.66
C PRO A 32 21.02 -12.30 19.14
N LEU A 33 20.35 -13.06 20.02
CA LEU A 33 19.51 -14.18 19.59
C LEU A 33 18.25 -13.68 18.84
N ALA A 34 17.62 -12.62 19.33
CA ALA A 34 16.49 -11.97 18.66
C ALA A 34 16.86 -11.48 17.24
N GLU A 35 18.02 -10.83 17.09
CA GLU A 35 18.56 -10.39 15.80
C GLU A 35 18.77 -11.57 14.85
N LYS A 36 19.33 -12.68 15.34
CA LYS A 36 19.51 -13.90 14.54
C LYS A 36 18.18 -14.52 14.09
N GLY A 37 17.20 -14.63 14.99
CA GLY A 37 15.88 -15.17 14.65
C GLY A 37 15.16 -14.32 13.60
N HIS A 38 15.22 -13.01 13.74
CA HIS A 38 14.65 -12.07 12.77
C HIS A 38 15.38 -12.10 11.43
N ALA A 39 16.73 -12.15 11.43
CA ALA A 39 17.51 -12.32 10.20
C ALA A 39 17.17 -13.63 9.48
N PHE A 40 16.95 -14.71 10.23
CA PHE A 40 16.52 -16.00 9.68
C PHE A 40 15.16 -15.88 8.95
N LEU A 41 14.16 -15.25 9.57
CA LEU A 41 12.86 -15.00 8.93
C LEU A 41 13.01 -14.16 7.66
N LYS A 42 13.82 -13.09 7.71
CA LYS A 42 14.09 -12.22 6.55
C LYS A 42 14.74 -12.98 5.40
N GLN A 43 15.72 -13.84 5.70
CA GLN A 43 16.51 -14.55 4.70
C GLN A 43 15.76 -15.73 4.06
N TYR A 44 15.06 -16.54 4.87
CA TYR A 44 14.52 -17.82 4.42
C TYR A 44 13.02 -17.82 4.18
N CYS A 45 12.27 -16.86 4.76
CA CYS A 45 10.81 -16.91 4.76
C CYS A 45 10.16 -15.70 4.06
N PHE A 46 10.69 -14.50 4.29
CA PHE A 46 10.00 -13.25 3.97
C PHE A 46 9.67 -13.04 2.49
N LYS A 47 10.51 -13.55 1.57
CA LYS A 47 10.25 -13.45 0.12
C LYS A 47 8.90 -14.07 -0.25
N CYS A 48 8.59 -15.27 0.26
CA CYS A 48 7.34 -15.95 -0.06
C CYS A 48 6.20 -15.56 0.90
N HIS A 49 6.52 -15.32 2.17
CA HIS A 49 5.58 -15.11 3.27
C HIS A 49 5.64 -13.68 3.80
N GLY A 50 5.70 -12.69 2.92
CA GLY A 50 5.78 -11.27 3.29
C GLY A 50 5.80 -10.37 2.06
N VAL A 51 6.60 -10.75 1.05
CA VAL A 51 6.70 -10.05 -0.25
C VAL A 51 5.73 -10.61 -1.28
N ASP A 52 5.83 -11.89 -1.62
CA ASP A 52 5.00 -12.53 -2.65
C ASP A 52 3.63 -12.98 -2.15
N GLN A 53 3.42 -12.98 -0.82
CA GLN A 53 2.17 -13.38 -0.17
C GLN A 53 1.62 -14.72 -0.71
N LYS A 54 2.50 -15.74 -0.78
CA LYS A 54 2.17 -17.10 -1.25
C LYS A 54 1.21 -17.85 -0.32
N TYR A 55 1.21 -17.49 0.96
CA TYR A 55 0.26 -17.96 1.96
C TYR A 55 -0.52 -16.75 2.47
N PRO A 56 -1.82 -16.61 2.11
CA PRO A 56 -2.62 -15.47 2.53
C PRO A 56 -2.65 -15.31 4.05
N GLY A 57 -2.47 -14.08 4.52
CA GLY A 57 -2.56 -13.74 5.95
C GLY A 57 -1.31 -14.04 6.78
N LEU A 58 -0.23 -14.56 6.19
CA LEU A 58 1.05 -14.78 6.87
C LEU A 58 2.10 -13.78 6.36
N ASP A 59 2.57 -12.91 7.26
CA ASP A 59 3.72 -12.04 7.05
C ASP A 59 4.78 -12.30 8.14
N THR A 60 5.88 -12.94 7.77
CA THR A 60 6.92 -13.36 8.74
C THR A 60 7.70 -12.20 9.34
N MET A 61 7.57 -10.99 8.81
CA MET A 61 8.14 -9.78 9.42
C MET A 61 7.10 -9.04 10.28
N ASN A 62 5.87 -9.55 10.34
CA ASN A 62 4.79 -9.07 11.18
C ASN A 62 4.50 -10.08 12.30
N ARG A 63 4.99 -9.76 13.50
CA ARG A 63 4.83 -10.62 14.69
C ARG A 63 3.36 -10.90 15.02
N ALA A 64 2.42 -9.97 14.80
CA ALA A 64 1.02 -10.25 15.08
C ALA A 64 0.46 -11.39 14.22
N THR A 65 0.82 -11.43 12.92
CA THR A 65 0.36 -12.51 12.03
C THR A 65 0.97 -13.87 12.38
N LEU A 66 2.20 -13.88 12.92
CA LEU A 66 2.84 -15.10 13.39
C LEU A 66 2.12 -15.71 14.61
N LEU A 67 1.66 -14.85 15.52
CA LEU A 67 1.04 -15.26 16.78
C LEU A 67 -0.46 -15.52 16.64
N ARG A 68 -1.12 -14.84 15.72
CA ARG A 68 -2.57 -14.90 15.50
C ARG A 68 -2.83 -15.01 14.00
N PRO A 69 -3.06 -16.23 13.49
CA PRO A 69 -3.47 -16.43 12.10
C PRO A 69 -4.74 -15.65 11.80
N ALA A 70 -4.93 -15.32 10.51
CA ALA A 70 -6.14 -14.63 10.06
C ALA A 70 -7.41 -15.48 10.22
N ASP A 71 -7.27 -16.81 10.10
CA ASP A 71 -8.32 -17.78 10.42
C ASP A 71 -8.12 -18.26 11.86
N GLU A 72 -9.03 -17.86 12.77
CA GLU A 72 -8.99 -18.24 14.19
C GLU A 72 -9.14 -19.75 14.44
N SER A 73 -9.51 -20.53 13.42
CA SER A 73 -9.53 -21.99 13.48
C SER A 73 -8.17 -22.64 13.20
N GLU A 74 -7.20 -21.89 12.68
CA GLU A 74 -5.82 -22.37 12.49
C GLU A 74 -4.98 -22.22 13.78
N ASP A 75 -4.10 -23.18 14.01
CA ASP A 75 -3.09 -23.09 15.07
C ASP A 75 -2.10 -21.94 14.77
N PRO A 76 -1.58 -21.24 15.81
CA PRO A 76 -0.57 -20.20 15.63
C PRO A 76 0.64 -20.68 14.82
N PHE A 77 1.13 -19.83 13.91
CA PHE A 77 2.36 -20.14 13.18
C PHE A 77 3.58 -20.19 14.10
N LEU A 78 3.54 -19.40 15.17
CA LEU A 78 4.60 -19.25 16.15
C LEU A 78 4.00 -19.23 17.57
N VAL A 79 4.48 -20.11 18.43
CA VAL A 79 4.14 -20.14 19.86
C VAL A 79 5.39 -19.82 20.67
N PRO A 80 5.51 -18.59 21.21
CA PRO A 80 6.64 -18.18 22.03
C PRO A 80 6.94 -19.17 23.17
N GLY A 81 8.20 -19.59 23.27
CA GLY A 81 8.68 -20.52 24.29
C GLY A 81 8.41 -22.00 23.97
N LYS A 82 7.81 -22.31 22.82
CA LYS A 82 7.39 -23.67 22.48
C LYS A 82 7.60 -24.00 20.99
N SER A 83 8.83 -24.30 20.61
CA SER A 83 9.14 -24.75 19.24
C SER A 83 8.30 -25.95 18.79
N GLY A 84 8.05 -26.93 19.67
CA GLY A 84 7.24 -28.11 19.35
C GLY A 84 5.73 -27.88 19.23
N GLU A 85 5.23 -26.66 19.52
CA GLU A 85 3.84 -26.24 19.23
C GLU A 85 3.81 -25.20 18.10
N SER A 86 4.96 -24.88 17.48
CA SER A 86 5.08 -23.83 16.47
C SER A 86 5.11 -24.43 15.06
N ARG A 87 4.05 -24.21 14.29
CA ARG A 87 3.91 -24.73 12.92
C ARG A 87 5.05 -24.31 11.98
N LEU A 88 5.66 -23.14 12.19
CA LEU A 88 6.86 -22.73 11.45
C LEU A 88 8.04 -23.68 11.70
N TRP A 89 8.25 -24.11 12.94
CA TRP A 89 9.32 -25.03 13.27
C TRP A 89 9.05 -26.41 12.64
N ASP A 90 7.82 -26.91 12.74
CA ASP A 90 7.43 -28.19 12.11
C ASP A 90 7.71 -28.18 10.60
N ALA A 91 7.41 -27.07 9.91
CA ALA A 91 7.66 -26.93 8.48
C ALA A 91 9.17 -26.92 8.12
N ILE A 92 10.01 -26.35 8.99
CA ILE A 92 11.47 -26.31 8.83
C ILE A 92 12.11 -27.68 9.14
N GLU A 93 11.64 -28.33 10.21
CA GLU A 93 12.14 -29.63 10.67
C GLU A 93 11.79 -30.74 9.68
N THR A 94 10.58 -30.69 9.09
CA THR A 94 10.15 -31.64 8.06
C THR A 94 10.71 -31.34 6.66
N GLU A 95 11.56 -30.31 6.53
CA GLU A 95 12.16 -29.83 5.28
C GLU A 95 11.13 -29.47 4.20
N TYR A 96 9.90 -29.17 4.63
CA TYR A 96 8.86 -28.64 3.75
C TYR A 96 9.13 -27.18 3.38
N MET A 97 9.74 -26.43 4.31
CA MET A 97 10.15 -25.04 4.11
C MET A 97 11.63 -24.82 4.49
N PRO A 98 12.38 -24.00 3.73
CA PRO A 98 12.01 -23.40 2.43
C PRO A 98 11.83 -24.47 1.33
N PRO A 99 11.04 -24.20 0.27
CA PRO A 99 10.81 -25.20 -0.77
C PRO A 99 12.08 -25.48 -1.59
N GLU A 100 12.09 -26.62 -2.29
CA GLU A 100 13.21 -27.02 -3.15
C GLU A 100 13.59 -25.90 -4.16
N GLY A 101 14.90 -25.69 -4.33
CA GLY A 101 15.43 -24.63 -5.20
C GLY A 101 15.54 -23.25 -4.56
N GLN A 102 15.06 -23.06 -3.33
CA GLN A 102 15.32 -21.85 -2.52
C GLN A 102 16.54 -22.04 -1.61
N PRO A 103 17.16 -20.94 -1.10
CA PRO A 103 18.19 -21.02 -0.08
C PRO A 103 17.72 -21.84 1.12
N GLN A 104 18.52 -22.81 1.54
CA GLN A 104 18.20 -23.71 2.66
C GLN A 104 19.02 -23.32 3.90
N PRO A 105 18.43 -23.32 5.10
CA PRO A 105 19.17 -23.09 6.33
C PRO A 105 20.06 -24.28 6.67
N SER A 106 21.27 -24.00 7.13
CA SER A 106 22.18 -25.00 7.70
C SER A 106 21.65 -25.58 9.01
N ALA A 107 22.21 -26.70 9.46
CA ALA A 107 21.82 -27.31 10.73
C ALA A 107 22.04 -26.36 11.93
N GLU A 108 23.11 -25.55 11.89
CA GLU A 108 23.41 -24.55 12.93
C GLU A 108 22.38 -23.42 12.94
N GLU A 109 21.97 -22.93 11.76
CA GLU A 109 20.94 -21.90 11.64
C GLU A 109 19.57 -22.43 12.10
N LYS A 110 19.22 -23.68 11.76
CA LYS A 110 18.01 -24.35 12.25
C LYS A 110 18.02 -24.44 13.79
N GLU A 111 19.11 -24.88 14.40
CA GLU A 111 19.22 -24.96 15.87
C GLU A 111 19.14 -23.58 16.53
N GLY A 112 19.79 -22.58 15.95
CA GLY A 112 19.71 -21.18 16.41
C GLY A 112 18.28 -20.63 16.34
N PHE A 113 17.55 -20.90 15.25
CA PHE A 113 16.16 -20.50 15.10
C PHE A 113 15.23 -21.22 16.07
N LYS A 114 15.41 -22.52 16.29
CA LYS A 114 14.67 -23.27 17.31
C LYS A 114 14.86 -22.67 18.70
N LYS A 115 16.12 -22.39 19.05
CA LYS A 115 16.48 -21.76 20.32
C LYS A 115 15.81 -20.39 20.47
N TRP A 116 15.79 -19.59 19.42
CA TRP A 116 15.09 -18.30 19.41
C TRP A 116 13.59 -18.45 19.72
N ILE A 117 12.91 -19.46 19.15
CA ILE A 117 11.51 -19.74 19.48
C ILE A 117 11.36 -20.11 20.97
N ASP A 118 12.18 -21.04 21.43
CA ASP A 118 12.16 -21.56 22.80
C ASP A 118 12.49 -20.48 23.85
N GLU A 119 13.20 -19.41 23.47
CA GLU A 119 13.48 -18.22 24.32
C GLU A 119 12.45 -17.09 24.15
N GLY A 120 11.28 -17.37 23.58
CA GLY A 120 10.15 -16.43 23.56
C GLY A 120 9.95 -15.71 22.22
N ALA A 121 10.75 -16.06 21.20
CA ALA A 121 10.62 -15.54 19.84
C ALA A 121 10.54 -14.00 19.79
N HIS A 122 11.39 -13.36 20.59
CA HIS A 122 11.45 -11.92 20.67
C HIS A 122 11.96 -11.37 19.34
N PHE A 123 11.22 -10.43 18.75
CA PHE A 123 11.80 -9.63 17.67
C PHE A 123 12.88 -8.76 18.29
N PRO A 124 14.00 -8.50 17.59
CA PRO A 124 15.01 -7.63 18.11
C PRO A 124 14.32 -6.32 18.46
N PRO A 125 14.65 -5.69 19.60
CA PRO A 125 14.26 -4.31 19.75
C PRO A 125 14.80 -3.64 18.48
N ALA A 126 13.93 -2.95 17.74
CA ALA A 126 14.40 -1.93 16.81
C ALA A 126 15.58 -1.27 17.52
N PRO A 127 16.73 -0.97 16.87
CA PRO A 127 17.72 -0.14 17.52
C PRO A 127 16.89 0.99 18.13
N ARG A 128 16.80 1.05 19.46
CA ARG A 128 16.11 2.11 20.18
C ARG A 128 17.02 3.32 20.05
N ALA A 129 17.45 3.60 18.82
CA ALA A 129 18.08 4.80 18.38
C ALA A 129 17.02 5.81 18.74
N LYS A 130 17.28 6.45 19.87
CA LYS A 130 17.12 7.85 20.21
C LYS A 130 16.78 8.74 19.01
N ARG A 131 15.72 8.40 18.27
CA ARG A 131 15.17 9.21 17.20
C ARG A 131 14.70 10.45 17.90
N GLN A 132 15.19 11.59 17.45
CA GLN A 132 14.67 12.85 17.92
C GLN A 132 13.18 12.87 17.59
N PHE A 133 12.36 13.17 18.59
CA PHE A 133 10.94 13.39 18.37
C PHE A 133 10.76 14.60 17.45
N LEU A 134 10.06 14.39 16.33
CA LEU A 134 9.76 15.43 15.35
C LEU A 134 8.39 16.03 15.66
N GLY A 135 8.39 17.22 16.26
CA GLY A 135 7.18 17.98 16.51
C GLY A 135 6.75 18.79 15.29
N GLU A 136 5.54 19.36 15.37
CA GLU A 136 4.96 20.21 14.32
C GLU A 136 5.88 21.38 13.93
N GLU A 137 6.54 22.01 14.89
CA GLU A 137 7.48 23.11 14.65
C GLU A 137 8.67 22.68 13.77
N THR A 138 9.19 21.47 13.96
CA THR A 138 10.27 20.92 13.14
C THR A 138 9.81 20.73 11.69
N VAL A 139 8.64 20.13 11.49
CA VAL A 139 8.05 19.91 10.15
C VAL A 139 7.83 21.24 9.44
N LEU A 140 7.22 22.21 10.12
CA LEU A 140 6.96 23.53 9.53
C LEU A 140 8.25 24.29 9.23
N SER A 141 9.27 24.19 10.09
CA SER A 141 10.56 24.86 9.84
C SER A 141 11.26 24.31 8.60
N VAL A 142 11.28 22.97 8.45
CA VAL A 142 11.80 22.31 7.25
C VAL A 142 11.08 22.78 5.99
N ILE A 143 9.75 22.89 6.03
CA ILE A 143 8.95 23.36 4.89
C ILE A 143 9.27 24.82 4.58
N GLU A 144 9.31 25.71 5.58
CA GLU A 144 9.62 27.12 5.37
C GLU A 144 11.03 27.31 4.79
N ASP A 145 12.01 26.55 5.28
CA ASP A 145 13.39 26.61 4.79
C ASP A 145 13.48 26.12 3.34
N ASP A 146 12.79 25.05 2.97
CA ASP A 146 12.72 24.59 1.59
C ASP A 146 12.08 25.64 0.67
N LEU A 147 10.94 26.20 1.07
CA LEU A 147 10.24 27.23 0.29
C LEU A 147 11.10 28.48 0.05
N ARG A 148 12.00 28.84 0.97
CA ARG A 148 12.92 29.97 0.79
C ARG A 148 14.02 29.71 -0.26
N THR A 149 14.21 28.47 -0.67
CA THR A 149 15.17 28.11 -1.73
C THR A 149 14.56 28.11 -3.13
N LEU A 150 13.23 28.20 -3.21
CA LEU A 150 12.48 28.13 -4.47
C LEU A 150 12.17 29.54 -5.00
N ASP A 151 12.01 29.63 -6.32
CA ASP A 151 11.52 30.85 -6.98
C ASP A 151 10.00 31.02 -6.73
N ASP A 152 9.51 32.27 -6.77
CA ASP A 152 8.10 32.60 -6.51
C ASP A 152 7.12 31.79 -7.38
N ASP A 153 7.49 31.53 -8.63
CA ASP A 153 6.68 30.76 -9.58
C ASP A 153 6.53 29.28 -9.20
N ASP A 154 7.50 28.71 -8.48
CA ASP A 154 7.50 27.30 -8.06
C ASP A 154 6.81 27.10 -6.71
N ILE A 155 6.92 28.10 -5.82
CA ILE A 155 6.30 28.08 -4.49
C ILE A 155 4.79 27.78 -4.56
N GLN A 156 4.08 28.38 -5.52
CA GLN A 156 2.62 28.22 -5.64
C GLN A 156 2.20 26.78 -6.02
N TYR A 157 3.08 26.02 -6.69
CA TYR A 157 2.81 24.66 -7.14
C TYR A 157 3.43 23.59 -6.22
N THR A 158 4.28 24.00 -5.29
CA THR A 158 4.95 23.08 -4.38
C THR A 158 4.00 22.62 -3.28
N ARG A 159 3.95 21.31 -3.04
CA ARG A 159 3.17 20.68 -1.96
C ARG A 159 4.04 19.70 -1.21
N TYR A 160 3.72 19.50 0.07
CA TYR A 160 4.52 18.67 0.95
C TYR A 160 3.75 17.47 1.48
N PHE A 161 4.49 16.42 1.81
CA PHE A 161 4.03 15.27 2.55
C PHE A 161 4.92 15.06 3.76
N SER A 162 4.32 14.69 4.89
CA SER A 162 5.03 14.41 6.14
C SER A 162 4.85 12.95 6.56
N LEU A 163 5.94 12.39 7.06
CA LEU A 163 6.09 11.08 7.69
C LEU A 163 6.48 11.23 9.16
N ALA A 164 6.46 12.44 9.73
CA ALA A 164 6.97 12.71 11.07
C ALA A 164 6.28 11.86 12.14
N HIS A 165 4.97 11.62 12.03
CA HIS A 165 4.24 10.76 12.97
C HIS A 165 4.67 9.29 12.89
N LEU A 166 5.02 8.81 11.69
CA LEU A 166 5.58 7.47 11.48
C LEU A 166 7.01 7.36 12.03
N TRP A 167 7.83 8.39 11.82
CA TRP A 167 9.16 8.47 12.39
C TRP A 167 9.13 8.39 13.92
N ASN A 168 8.14 9.07 14.53
CA ASN A 168 7.90 9.09 15.96
C ASN A 168 7.31 7.78 16.51
N ASP A 169 6.84 6.88 15.65
CA ASP A 169 6.24 5.59 16.02
C ASP A 169 7.32 4.55 16.35
N THR A 170 7.99 4.79 17.48
CA THR A 170 9.14 3.99 17.96
C THR A 170 8.79 3.03 19.10
N GLU A 171 7.52 2.99 19.52
CA GLU A 171 7.05 2.27 20.70
C GLU A 171 5.94 1.27 20.31
N GLY A 172 5.67 0.29 21.18
CA GLY A 172 4.71 -0.78 20.94
C GLY A 172 5.31 -2.05 20.34
N ASP A 173 4.45 -3.01 20.01
CA ASP A 173 4.85 -4.34 19.53
C ASP A 173 5.35 -4.33 18.07
N GLU A 174 5.07 -3.28 17.30
CA GLU A 174 5.40 -3.14 15.87
C GLU A 174 5.89 -1.72 15.49
N PRO A 175 7.03 -1.28 16.06
CA PRO A 175 7.59 0.04 15.78
C PRO A 175 8.05 0.14 14.32
N LEU A 176 8.03 1.37 13.79
CA LEU A 176 8.40 1.62 12.40
C LEU A 176 9.92 1.64 12.21
N MET A 177 10.45 0.70 11.43
CA MET A 177 11.88 0.57 11.13
C MET A 177 12.33 1.54 10.03
N THR A 178 13.64 1.70 9.84
CA THR A 178 14.18 2.53 8.74
C THR A 178 13.77 1.98 7.38
N ASP A 179 13.73 0.66 7.22
CA ASP A 179 13.27 -0.01 5.99
C ASP A 179 11.81 0.31 5.70
N ASP A 180 10.96 0.35 6.73
CA ASP A 180 9.56 0.75 6.62
C ASP A 180 9.40 2.21 6.17
N LEU A 181 10.25 3.12 6.68
CA LEU A 181 10.22 4.52 6.25
C LEU A 181 10.55 4.67 4.77
N ARG A 182 11.59 3.95 4.29
CA ARG A 182 11.95 3.89 2.85
C ARG A 182 10.80 3.31 2.02
N LEU A 183 10.11 2.29 2.55
CA LEU A 183 8.94 1.71 1.90
C LEU A 183 7.80 2.72 1.78
N VAL A 184 7.57 3.56 2.79
CA VAL A 184 6.55 4.63 2.72
C VAL A 184 6.93 5.70 1.70
N GLN A 185 8.20 6.11 1.64
CA GLN A 185 8.70 7.06 0.63
C GLN A 185 8.51 6.50 -0.79
N ALA A 186 8.85 5.22 -0.99
CA ALA A 186 8.63 4.51 -2.25
C ALA A 186 7.14 4.41 -2.60
N GLY A 187 6.27 4.14 -1.61
CA GLY A 187 4.82 4.08 -1.78
C GLY A 187 4.24 5.42 -2.22
N LEU A 188 4.69 6.52 -1.62
CA LEU A 188 4.32 7.87 -2.03
C LEU A 188 4.73 8.12 -3.48
N SER A 189 6.00 7.85 -3.80
CA SER A 189 6.56 8.06 -5.14
C SER A 189 5.83 7.26 -6.21
N LYS A 190 5.61 5.96 -5.96
CA LYS A 190 4.84 5.10 -6.86
C LYS A 190 3.46 5.66 -7.08
N LEU A 191 2.73 6.00 -6.01
CA LEU A 191 1.34 6.41 -6.12
C LEU A 191 1.17 7.74 -6.84
N VAL A 192 1.94 8.79 -6.50
CA VAL A 192 1.80 10.09 -7.18
C VAL A 192 2.11 9.97 -8.68
N ASN A 193 3.06 9.12 -9.07
CA ASN A 193 3.37 8.84 -10.47
C ASN A 193 2.32 7.93 -11.13
N SER A 194 1.70 7.00 -10.40
CA SER A 194 0.56 6.18 -10.86
C SER A 194 -0.75 6.96 -10.99
N LEU A 195 -0.81 8.17 -10.45
CA LEU A 195 -1.92 9.12 -10.56
C LEU A 195 -1.60 10.26 -11.55
N SER A 196 -0.59 10.09 -12.40
CA SER A 196 -0.14 11.06 -13.38
C SER A 196 -0.32 10.55 -14.81
N LYS A 197 -0.77 11.44 -15.71
CA LYS A 197 -0.78 11.20 -17.16
C LYS A 197 0.47 11.77 -17.87
N LYS A 198 1.46 12.26 -17.12
CA LYS A 198 2.73 12.73 -17.69
C LYS A 198 3.59 11.54 -18.10
N SER A 199 4.49 11.75 -19.06
CA SER A 199 5.36 10.70 -19.60
C SER A 199 6.66 10.48 -18.81
N ARG A 200 6.97 11.38 -17.87
CA ARG A 200 8.17 11.31 -17.02
C ARG A 200 7.78 10.87 -15.63
N ILE A 201 8.60 10.02 -15.03
CA ILE A 201 8.52 9.70 -13.61
C ILE A 201 9.33 10.74 -12.84
N VAL A 202 8.70 11.33 -11.82
CA VAL A 202 9.36 12.30 -10.94
C VAL A 202 9.19 11.82 -9.50
N PRO A 203 10.24 11.28 -8.87
CA PRO A 203 10.21 10.96 -7.45
C PRO A 203 10.08 12.23 -6.59
N PRO A 204 9.26 12.23 -5.52
CA PRO A 204 9.21 13.32 -4.56
C PRO A 204 10.58 13.60 -3.95
N ARG A 205 10.91 14.87 -3.73
CA ARG A 205 12.20 15.30 -3.19
C ARG A 205 12.17 15.27 -1.67
N ILE A 206 13.07 14.52 -1.05
CA ILE A 206 13.30 14.62 0.40
C ILE A 206 13.95 15.97 0.71
N VAL A 207 13.31 16.78 1.55
CA VAL A 207 13.77 18.14 1.88
C VAL A 207 14.47 18.23 3.23
N ASP A 208 14.28 17.23 4.09
CA ASP A 208 14.98 17.05 5.36
C ASP A 208 15.93 15.84 5.32
N LYS A 209 17.11 16.01 4.71
CA LYS A 209 18.09 14.91 4.56
C LYS A 209 18.49 14.23 5.87
N GLU A 210 18.33 14.91 7.00
CA GLU A 210 18.63 14.37 8.33
C GLU A 210 17.66 13.26 8.76
N PHE A 211 16.36 13.41 8.45
CA PHE A 211 15.32 12.49 8.92
C PHE A 211 14.63 11.72 7.79
N GLY A 212 14.56 12.29 6.59
CA GLY A 212 13.84 11.70 5.46
C GLY A 212 12.33 11.67 5.65
N THR A 213 11.76 12.65 6.34
CA THR A 213 10.35 12.62 6.76
C THR A 213 9.48 13.66 6.05
N VAL A 214 10.06 14.65 5.39
CA VAL A 214 9.33 15.68 4.65
C VAL A 214 9.70 15.56 3.17
N LEU A 215 8.69 15.30 2.34
CA LEU A 215 8.85 15.14 0.90
C LEU A 215 8.09 16.24 0.17
N ALA A 216 8.74 16.91 -0.77
CA ALA A 216 8.15 17.93 -1.62
C ALA A 216 7.84 17.37 -3.01
N ILE A 217 6.73 17.83 -3.57
CA ILE A 217 6.36 17.63 -4.97
C ILE A 217 6.07 18.97 -5.63
N ASP A 218 6.32 19.07 -6.92
CA ASP A 218 5.71 20.08 -7.78
C ASP A 218 4.50 19.45 -8.48
N MET A 219 3.30 19.98 -8.25
CA MET A 219 2.07 19.43 -8.83
C MET A 219 2.10 19.36 -10.37
N ARG A 220 2.84 20.26 -11.03
CA ARG A 220 2.93 20.33 -12.50
C ARG A 220 3.63 19.10 -13.10
N ASP A 221 4.57 18.50 -12.36
CA ASP A 221 5.26 17.27 -12.75
C ASP A 221 4.32 16.07 -12.87
N TYR A 222 3.17 16.13 -12.20
CA TYR A 222 2.14 15.08 -12.22
C TYR A 222 0.92 15.46 -13.08
N GLY A 223 0.95 16.66 -13.69
CA GLY A 223 -0.20 17.21 -14.42
C GLY A 223 -1.34 17.63 -13.51
N TRP A 224 -1.06 17.84 -12.23
CA TRP A 224 -2.02 18.32 -11.25
C TRP A 224 -2.03 19.84 -11.17
N ASP A 225 -3.14 20.36 -10.69
CA ASP A 225 -3.36 21.78 -10.41
C ASP A 225 -4.03 21.93 -9.03
N GLU A 226 -4.48 23.14 -8.72
CA GLU A 226 -5.17 23.42 -7.46
C GLU A 226 -6.44 22.59 -7.27
N TRP A 227 -7.15 22.24 -8.36
CA TRP A 227 -8.37 21.43 -8.26
C TRP A 227 -8.04 20.04 -7.71
N HIS A 228 -7.04 19.37 -8.28
CA HIS A 228 -6.61 18.04 -7.83
C HIS A 228 -6.22 18.05 -6.34
N TRP A 229 -5.40 19.02 -5.92
CA TRP A 229 -5.02 19.15 -4.52
C TRP A 229 -6.22 19.39 -3.60
N ASN A 230 -7.16 20.23 -4.03
CA ASN A 230 -8.35 20.52 -3.24
C ASN A 230 -9.30 19.32 -3.12
N GLU A 231 -9.43 18.46 -4.14
CA GLU A 231 -10.21 17.21 -4.02
C GLU A 231 -9.64 16.29 -2.94
N VAL A 232 -8.31 16.21 -2.85
CA VAL A 232 -7.62 15.50 -1.76
C VAL A 232 -7.94 16.14 -0.40
N LEU A 233 -7.81 17.47 -0.31
CA LEU A 233 -8.06 18.19 0.95
C LEU A 233 -9.51 18.10 1.45
N LYS A 234 -10.50 17.93 0.58
CA LYS A 234 -11.90 17.73 0.99
C LYS A 234 -12.10 16.48 1.82
N GLN A 235 -11.27 15.45 1.59
CA GLN A 235 -11.35 14.16 2.29
C GLN A 235 -10.35 14.06 3.45
N TYR A 236 -9.41 14.99 3.58
CA TYR A 236 -8.32 14.90 4.55
C TYR A 236 -8.78 15.18 5.99
N PRO A 237 -8.79 14.18 6.89
CA PRO A 237 -9.33 14.35 8.25
C PRO A 237 -8.36 15.06 9.19
N TYR A 238 -7.07 15.12 8.82
CA TYR A 238 -6.00 15.68 9.66
C TYR A 238 -5.67 17.15 9.32
N GLY A 239 -6.49 17.82 8.52
CA GLY A 239 -6.28 19.22 8.15
C GLY A 239 -6.41 20.17 9.35
N LEU A 240 -5.29 20.73 9.81
CA LEU A 240 -5.24 21.68 10.93
C LEU A 240 -4.72 23.04 10.51
N LYS A 241 -5.34 24.11 11.05
CA LYS A 241 -4.77 25.46 11.07
C LYS A 241 -3.91 25.58 12.31
N VAL A 242 -2.61 25.71 12.11
CA VAL A 242 -1.63 25.89 13.18
C VAL A 242 -1.34 27.39 13.33
N SER A 243 -1.08 27.82 14.56
CA SER A 243 -0.70 29.21 14.86
C SER A 243 0.81 29.32 14.98
N GLY A 244 1.38 30.43 14.53
CA GLY A 244 2.82 30.69 14.61
C GLY A 244 3.33 31.48 13.42
N GLN A 245 4.50 32.11 13.56
CA GLN A 245 5.08 32.93 12.49
C GLN A 245 5.42 32.08 11.25
N THR A 246 6.06 30.92 11.46
CA THR A 246 6.42 29.96 10.41
C THR A 246 5.18 29.46 9.66
N ALA A 247 4.15 29.00 10.39
CA ALA A 247 2.88 28.58 9.76
C ALA A 247 2.26 29.70 8.91
N ASN A 248 2.20 30.93 9.44
CA ASN A 248 1.66 32.10 8.73
C ASN A 248 2.48 32.46 7.48
N ASN A 249 3.80 32.28 7.52
CA ASN A 249 4.67 32.48 6.36
C ASN A 249 4.37 31.43 5.28
N ILE A 250 4.29 30.15 5.66
CA ILE A 250 3.97 29.07 4.73
C ILE A 250 2.60 29.28 4.07
N TYR A 251 1.56 29.62 4.84
CA TYR A 251 0.24 29.92 4.29
C TYR A 251 0.27 31.09 3.29
N ARG A 252 1.07 32.12 3.56
CA ARG A 252 1.24 33.28 2.65
C ARG A 252 2.04 32.93 1.40
N MET A 253 3.08 32.11 1.53
CA MET A 253 3.92 31.71 0.39
C MET A 253 3.16 30.78 -0.54
N THR A 254 2.61 29.69 0.02
CA THR A 254 1.97 28.61 -0.76
C THR A 254 0.53 28.89 -1.18
N GLN A 255 -0.10 29.93 -0.61
CA GLN A 255 -1.52 30.29 -0.82
C GLN A 255 -2.52 29.14 -0.52
N THR A 256 -2.12 28.11 0.22
CA THR A 256 -2.99 27.02 0.66
C THR A 256 -3.26 27.06 2.17
N LYS A 257 -4.40 26.51 2.58
CA LYS A 257 -4.79 26.37 3.99
C LYS A 257 -4.13 25.19 4.69
N VAL A 258 -3.70 24.19 3.91
CA VAL A 258 -3.08 22.95 4.38
C VAL A 258 -1.85 22.69 3.49
N PRO A 259 -0.65 23.07 3.95
CA PRO A 259 0.56 23.07 3.13
C PRO A 259 1.21 21.70 2.97
N TYR A 260 0.91 20.77 3.89
CA TYR A 260 1.37 19.40 3.81
C TYR A 260 0.26 18.40 4.15
N LEU A 261 0.41 17.19 3.64
CA LEU A 261 -0.44 16.05 3.96
C LEU A 261 0.36 14.99 4.72
N ARG A 262 -0.34 14.13 5.44
CA ARG A 262 0.21 12.87 5.93
C ARG A 262 0.36 11.91 4.75
N ALA A 263 1.57 11.41 4.50
CA ALA A 263 1.81 10.58 3.31
C ALA A 263 1.11 9.22 3.40
N ASP A 264 1.09 8.59 4.58
CA ASP A 264 0.42 7.31 4.81
C ASP A 264 -1.08 7.39 4.52
N TRP A 265 -1.75 8.44 4.99
CA TRP A 265 -3.15 8.70 4.66
C TRP A 265 -3.34 8.92 3.16
N PHE A 266 -2.48 9.73 2.53
CA PHE A 266 -2.59 9.98 1.10
C PHE A 266 -2.42 8.67 0.30
N ILE A 267 -1.43 7.86 0.65
CA ILE A 267 -1.20 6.56 0.03
C ILE A 267 -2.41 5.65 0.20
N ALA A 268 -2.95 5.58 1.42
CA ALA A 268 -4.12 4.76 1.72
C ALA A 268 -5.37 5.20 0.96
N MET A 269 -5.64 6.50 0.89
CA MET A 269 -6.91 7.02 0.39
C MET A 269 -6.89 7.38 -1.10
N ALA A 270 -5.76 7.85 -1.65
CA ALA A 270 -5.65 8.20 -3.07
C ALA A 270 -5.41 6.99 -3.98
N SER A 271 -5.05 5.83 -3.42
CA SER A 271 -4.98 4.56 -4.15
C SER A 271 -6.34 3.89 -4.35
N ARG A 272 -7.42 4.46 -3.82
CA ARG A 272 -8.78 3.91 -3.94
C ARG A 272 -9.82 4.98 -4.31
N PRO A 273 -11.00 4.59 -4.81
CA PRO A 273 -12.06 5.54 -5.13
C PRO A 273 -12.59 6.25 -3.87
N PRO A 274 -13.07 7.50 -4.01
CA PRO A 274 -13.19 8.24 -5.27
C PRO A 274 -11.89 8.91 -5.72
N LEU A 275 -10.92 9.17 -4.82
CA LEU A 275 -9.70 9.93 -5.15
C LEU A 275 -8.88 9.30 -6.28
N TYR A 276 -8.76 7.97 -6.31
CA TYR A 276 -8.06 7.27 -7.40
C TYR A 276 -8.67 7.58 -8.77
N HIS A 277 -10.00 7.63 -8.85
CA HIS A 277 -10.72 7.93 -10.08
C HIS A 277 -10.61 9.39 -10.47
N ASP A 278 -10.76 10.28 -9.49
CA ASP A 278 -10.77 11.73 -9.70
C ASP A 278 -9.39 12.24 -10.12
N LEU A 279 -8.34 11.84 -9.41
CA LEU A 279 -6.97 12.32 -9.65
C LEU A 279 -6.39 11.80 -10.97
N LEU A 280 -6.69 10.55 -11.32
CA LEU A 280 -6.26 9.99 -12.60
C LEU A 280 -7.25 10.32 -13.73
N GLY A 281 -8.39 10.92 -13.43
CA GLY A 281 -9.44 11.21 -14.41
C GLY A 281 -9.85 9.96 -15.19
N ILE A 282 -10.14 8.88 -14.46
CA ILE A 282 -10.70 7.65 -15.04
C ILE A 282 -12.12 7.97 -15.51
N PRO A 283 -12.56 7.53 -16.70
CA PRO A 283 -13.92 7.80 -17.17
C PRO A 283 -14.95 6.84 -16.56
N MET A 284 -16.23 7.14 -16.76
CA MET A 284 -17.35 6.36 -16.18
C MET A 284 -17.61 5.02 -16.88
N ASN A 285 -16.98 4.73 -18.02
CA ASN A 285 -17.19 3.47 -18.75
C ASN A 285 -15.96 3.09 -19.60
N ALA A 286 -15.86 1.80 -19.94
CA ALA A 286 -14.74 1.25 -20.70
C ALA A 286 -14.57 1.90 -22.08
N LYS A 287 -15.67 2.17 -22.78
CA LYS A 287 -15.65 2.72 -24.15
C LYS A 287 -15.00 4.10 -24.21
N THR A 288 -15.26 4.96 -23.22
CA THR A 288 -14.59 6.26 -23.13
C THR A 288 -13.10 6.07 -22.87
N LEU A 289 -12.70 5.15 -21.96
CA LEU A 289 -11.30 4.85 -21.70
C LEU A 289 -10.57 4.32 -22.94
N GLU A 290 -11.19 3.38 -23.65
CA GLU A 290 -10.69 2.81 -24.89
C GLU A 290 -10.47 3.91 -25.95
N SER A 291 -11.42 4.83 -26.09
CA SER A 291 -11.28 6.00 -26.98
C SER A 291 -10.10 6.90 -26.56
N ASP A 292 -9.96 7.20 -25.27
CA ASP A 292 -8.87 8.04 -24.74
C ASP A 292 -7.49 7.39 -24.98
N LEU A 293 -7.41 6.06 -24.92
CA LEU A 293 -6.20 5.28 -25.17
C LEU A 293 -5.97 4.97 -26.66
N GLY A 294 -6.92 5.33 -27.53
CA GLY A 294 -6.87 5.03 -28.96
C GLY A 294 -6.96 3.53 -29.26
N VAL A 295 -7.76 2.80 -28.48
CA VAL A 295 -8.07 1.38 -28.65
C VAL A 295 -9.42 1.24 -29.34
N ASP A 296 -9.44 0.70 -30.55
CA ASP A 296 -10.68 0.37 -31.26
C ASP A 296 -10.88 -1.16 -31.23
N ILE A 297 -11.61 -1.64 -30.22
CA ILE A 297 -11.88 -3.06 -30.00
C ILE A 297 -12.48 -3.71 -31.25
N LYS A 298 -13.42 -3.02 -31.92
CA LYS A 298 -14.10 -3.52 -33.11
C LYS A 298 -13.13 -3.64 -34.28
N GLN A 299 -12.38 -2.60 -34.60
CA GLN A 299 -11.41 -2.64 -35.70
C GLN A 299 -10.32 -3.68 -35.43
N ASN A 300 -9.84 -3.77 -34.18
CA ASN A 300 -8.85 -4.74 -33.78
C ASN A 300 -9.36 -6.16 -33.95
N PHE A 301 -10.59 -6.45 -33.53
CA PHE A 301 -11.22 -7.75 -33.75
C PHE A 301 -11.35 -8.09 -35.24
N LEU A 302 -11.85 -7.15 -36.06
CA LEU A 302 -12.06 -7.36 -37.49
C LEU A 302 -10.76 -7.63 -38.26
N LYS A 303 -9.63 -7.11 -37.76
CA LYS A 303 -8.30 -7.25 -38.37
C LYS A 303 -7.43 -8.33 -37.73
N GLY A 304 -7.90 -9.01 -36.68
CA GLY A 304 -7.06 -9.92 -35.89
C GLY A 304 -5.91 -9.21 -35.17
N GLN A 305 -6.06 -7.92 -34.86
CA GLN A 305 -5.06 -7.08 -34.18
C GLN A 305 -5.32 -7.03 -32.67
N LEU A 306 -5.47 -8.19 -32.07
CA LEU A 306 -5.61 -8.39 -30.62
C LEU A 306 -5.04 -9.75 -30.22
N ALA A 307 -4.85 -9.97 -28.93
CA ALA A 307 -4.40 -11.26 -28.42
C ALA A 307 -5.27 -11.72 -27.27
N ARG A 308 -5.86 -12.92 -27.38
CA ARG A 308 -6.68 -13.55 -26.34
C ARG A 308 -6.01 -14.76 -25.71
N ALA A 309 -6.32 -14.97 -24.43
CA ALA A 309 -6.15 -16.22 -23.72
C ALA A 309 -7.37 -16.46 -22.83
N ALA A 310 -7.80 -17.71 -22.69
CA ALA A 310 -8.90 -18.06 -21.80
C ALA A 310 -8.57 -19.30 -20.99
N PHE A 311 -9.15 -19.37 -19.80
CA PHE A 311 -8.86 -20.39 -18.78
C PHE A 311 -10.17 -20.94 -18.23
N GLN A 312 -10.24 -22.25 -17.99
CA GLN A 312 -11.39 -22.85 -17.31
C GLN A 312 -11.47 -22.52 -15.82
N LYS A 313 -10.33 -22.24 -15.18
CA LYS A 313 -10.28 -21.87 -13.77
C LYS A 313 -9.23 -20.78 -13.55
N SER A 314 -9.66 -19.66 -12.97
CA SER A 314 -8.79 -18.57 -12.52
C SER A 314 -8.62 -18.60 -10.99
N GLY A 315 -7.44 -18.21 -10.49
CA GLY A 315 -7.20 -18.05 -9.05
C GLY A 315 -8.05 -16.94 -8.40
N VAL A 316 -8.49 -15.94 -9.18
CA VAL A 316 -9.23 -14.76 -8.69
C VAL A 316 -10.74 -14.96 -8.73
N SER A 317 -11.29 -15.48 -9.85
CA SER A 317 -12.74 -15.66 -10.01
C SER A 317 -13.24 -17.08 -9.73
N GLN A 318 -12.34 -18.07 -9.62
CA GLN A 318 -12.66 -19.51 -9.50
C GLN A 318 -13.55 -20.08 -10.63
N GLN A 319 -13.88 -19.26 -11.64
CA GLN A 319 -14.68 -19.56 -12.82
C GLN A 319 -13.83 -19.42 -14.09
N ASN A 320 -14.45 -19.67 -15.26
CA ASN A 320 -13.86 -19.38 -16.56
C ASN A 320 -13.53 -17.88 -16.67
N ARG A 321 -12.33 -17.53 -17.15
CA ARG A 321 -11.90 -16.13 -17.39
C ARG A 321 -11.25 -16.03 -18.75
N MET A 322 -11.53 -14.96 -19.49
CA MET A 322 -10.80 -14.60 -20.70
C MET A 322 -10.07 -13.29 -20.48
N VAL A 323 -8.87 -13.16 -21.01
CA VAL A 323 -8.12 -11.91 -21.09
C VAL A 323 -7.88 -11.57 -22.55
N GLU A 324 -7.93 -10.27 -22.85
CA GLU A 324 -7.76 -9.71 -24.18
C GLU A 324 -6.80 -8.53 -24.12
N ARG A 325 -5.79 -8.53 -25.00
CA ARG A 325 -4.79 -7.48 -25.12
C ARG A 325 -4.96 -6.70 -26.41
N HIS A 326 -4.82 -5.39 -26.31
CA HIS A 326 -4.68 -4.45 -27.42
C HIS A 326 -3.44 -3.58 -27.24
N ASP A 327 -2.84 -3.17 -28.35
CA ASP A 327 -1.88 -2.06 -28.36
C ASP A 327 -2.64 -0.73 -28.27
N THR A 328 -2.06 0.25 -27.58
CA THR A 328 -2.63 1.60 -27.44
C THR A 328 -1.89 2.59 -28.34
N THR A 329 -2.57 3.65 -28.78
CA THR A 329 -1.97 4.73 -29.57
C THR A 329 -1.96 6.09 -28.85
N GLY A 330 -2.70 6.22 -27.74
CA GLY A 330 -2.89 7.45 -26.97
C GLY A 330 -1.83 7.77 -25.90
N GLY A 331 -0.62 7.22 -25.98
CA GLY A 331 0.51 7.55 -25.10
C GLY A 331 0.98 6.45 -24.16
N GLY A 332 0.14 5.45 -23.87
CA GLY A 332 0.55 4.18 -23.27
C GLY A 332 1.06 3.18 -24.32
N ARG A 333 1.45 1.97 -23.87
CA ARG A 333 1.85 0.83 -24.70
C ARG A 333 0.75 -0.23 -24.87
N TYR A 334 0.00 -0.56 -23.82
CA TYR A 334 -0.93 -1.68 -23.83
C TYR A 334 -2.22 -1.40 -23.06
N TYR A 335 -3.26 -2.16 -23.43
CA TYR A 335 -4.55 -2.25 -22.78
C TYR A 335 -4.94 -3.72 -22.66
N TRP A 336 -5.21 -4.18 -21.46
CA TRP A 336 -5.70 -5.51 -21.15
C TRP A 336 -7.10 -5.41 -20.56
N LYS A 337 -8.03 -6.24 -21.02
CA LYS A 337 -9.36 -6.39 -20.45
C LYS A 337 -9.61 -7.85 -20.10
N SER A 338 -10.06 -8.12 -18.88
CA SER A 338 -10.64 -9.40 -18.53
C SER A 338 -12.15 -9.41 -18.73
N TYR A 339 -12.66 -10.61 -18.99
CA TYR A 339 -14.07 -10.90 -19.02
C TYR A 339 -14.32 -12.01 -18.00
N ASP A 340 -15.09 -11.67 -16.97
CA ASP A 340 -15.40 -12.55 -15.83
C ASP A 340 -16.88 -12.96 -15.87
N ILE A 341 -17.16 -14.20 -15.48
CA ILE A 341 -18.49 -14.83 -15.54
C ILE A 341 -18.96 -15.18 -14.13
N LYS A 342 -20.22 -14.87 -13.81
CA LYS A 342 -20.83 -15.25 -12.54
C LYS A 342 -21.02 -16.77 -12.42
N PRO A 343 -20.92 -17.33 -11.21
CA PRO A 343 -21.33 -18.71 -10.97
C PRO A 343 -22.79 -18.93 -11.42
N GLY A 344 -23.04 -20.00 -12.18
CA GLY A 344 -24.40 -20.37 -12.62
C GLY A 344 -24.92 -19.65 -13.88
N THR A 345 -24.20 -18.70 -14.46
CA THR A 345 -24.54 -18.06 -15.77
C THR A 345 -23.73 -18.64 -16.95
N GLY A 346 -23.00 -19.73 -16.69
CA GLY A 346 -21.91 -20.23 -17.53
C GLY A 346 -22.22 -20.61 -18.98
N ASP A 347 -23.46 -20.98 -19.34
CA ASP A 347 -23.78 -21.38 -20.73
C ASP A 347 -23.59 -20.23 -21.74
N LYS A 348 -23.71 -18.98 -21.29
CA LYS A 348 -23.48 -17.78 -22.10
C LYS A 348 -22.05 -17.24 -21.97
N GLY A 349 -21.32 -17.64 -20.95
CA GLY A 349 -19.93 -17.25 -20.66
C GLY A 349 -18.89 -18.35 -20.94
N ASP A 350 -19.28 -19.48 -21.54
CA ASP A 350 -18.38 -20.56 -21.89
C ASP A 350 -17.46 -20.13 -23.05
N PHE A 351 -16.27 -19.62 -22.71
CA PHE A 351 -15.29 -19.12 -23.67
C PHE A 351 -14.77 -20.20 -24.65
N ILE A 352 -14.88 -21.49 -24.31
CA ILE A 352 -14.51 -22.58 -25.23
C ILE A 352 -15.55 -22.70 -26.35
N ARG A 353 -16.83 -22.63 -25.99
CA ARG A 353 -17.95 -22.70 -26.96
C ARG A 353 -18.20 -21.36 -27.65
N ARG A 354 -17.88 -20.25 -26.98
CA ARG A 354 -18.19 -18.88 -27.41
C ARG A 354 -16.94 -17.98 -27.46
N PRO A 355 -15.90 -18.34 -28.24
CA PRO A 355 -14.62 -17.63 -28.20
C PRO A 355 -14.61 -16.27 -28.90
N LEU A 356 -15.69 -15.88 -29.61
CA LEU A 356 -15.69 -14.72 -30.50
C LEU A 356 -16.36 -13.46 -29.89
N GLY A 357 -16.96 -13.52 -28.69
CA GLY A 357 -17.59 -12.34 -28.06
C GLY A 357 -16.60 -11.28 -27.54
N PRO A 358 -17.07 -10.23 -26.84
CA PRO A 358 -18.47 -9.85 -26.74
C PRO A 358 -18.97 -9.30 -28.09
N ALA A 359 -20.29 -9.27 -28.31
CA ALA A 359 -20.84 -8.73 -29.55
C ALA A 359 -20.74 -7.21 -29.61
N PHE A 360 -20.62 -6.69 -30.83
CA PHE A 360 -20.67 -5.26 -31.14
C PHE A 360 -21.57 -5.03 -32.36
N GLU A 361 -21.88 -3.77 -32.66
CA GLU A 361 -22.72 -3.42 -33.80
C GLU A 361 -22.11 -3.93 -35.12
N ASN A 362 -22.92 -4.68 -35.90
CA ASN A 362 -22.51 -5.36 -37.14
C ASN A 362 -21.43 -6.44 -36.94
N PHE A 363 -21.53 -7.21 -35.85
CA PHE A 363 -20.65 -8.34 -35.56
C PHE A 363 -20.65 -9.38 -36.71
N PRO A 364 -19.48 -9.72 -37.29
CA PRO A 364 -19.40 -10.58 -38.49
C PRO A 364 -19.41 -12.09 -38.17
N GLY A 365 -19.49 -12.48 -36.91
CA GLY A 365 -19.36 -13.87 -36.46
C GLY A 365 -20.70 -14.58 -36.25
N ARG A 366 -20.62 -15.88 -35.99
CA ARG A 366 -21.79 -16.68 -35.64
C ARG A 366 -22.29 -16.23 -34.26
N GLN A 367 -23.55 -15.81 -34.17
CA GLN A 367 -24.16 -15.35 -32.91
C GLN A 367 -24.04 -16.39 -31.77
N LEU A 368 -24.03 -17.68 -32.12
CA LEU A 368 -23.83 -18.78 -31.17
C LEU A 368 -22.41 -18.86 -30.58
N ALA A 369 -21.43 -18.19 -31.17
CA ALA A 369 -20.04 -18.14 -30.71
C ALA A 369 -19.71 -16.83 -29.94
N VAL A 370 -20.71 -15.99 -29.68
CA VAL A 370 -20.58 -14.76 -28.88
C VAL A 370 -20.82 -15.09 -27.40
N PHE A 371 -19.96 -14.57 -26.52
CA PHE A 371 -20.13 -14.62 -25.07
C PHE A 371 -20.77 -13.35 -24.49
N GLU A 372 -21.43 -13.51 -23.35
CA GLU A 372 -21.81 -12.42 -22.43
C GLU A 372 -20.88 -12.48 -21.22
N HIS A 373 -20.58 -11.34 -20.60
CA HIS A 373 -19.77 -11.26 -19.38
C HIS A 373 -20.49 -10.47 -18.27
N ASP A 374 -20.14 -10.75 -17.02
CA ASP A 374 -20.80 -10.15 -15.85
C ASP A 374 -19.97 -9.01 -15.22
N GLY A 375 -18.71 -8.89 -15.64
CA GLY A 375 -17.79 -7.84 -15.22
C GLY A 375 -16.43 -8.04 -15.86
N GLY A 376 -15.47 -7.21 -15.43
CA GLY A 376 -14.10 -7.29 -15.88
C GLY A 376 -13.18 -6.33 -15.16
N GLU A 377 -11.90 -6.56 -15.34
CA GLU A 377 -10.81 -5.69 -14.93
C GLU A 377 -10.08 -5.22 -16.19
N ILE A 378 -9.81 -3.92 -16.23
CA ILE A 378 -9.03 -3.28 -17.26
C ILE A 378 -7.70 -2.85 -16.64
N ILE A 379 -6.60 -3.24 -17.27
CA ILE A 379 -5.23 -2.86 -16.88
C ILE A 379 -4.56 -2.23 -18.08
N TYR A 380 -4.10 -1.00 -17.93
CA TYR A 380 -3.48 -0.27 -19.02
C TYR A 380 -2.23 0.45 -18.55
N SER A 381 -1.27 0.59 -19.44
CA SER A 381 -0.06 1.37 -19.18
C SER A 381 -0.33 2.86 -19.32
N LEU A 382 0.16 3.65 -18.38
CA LEU A 382 0.23 5.10 -18.41
C LEU A 382 1.40 5.57 -19.30
N PRO A 383 1.43 6.85 -19.72
CA PRO A 383 2.51 7.38 -20.55
C PRO A 383 3.91 7.33 -19.92
N ASN A 384 4.00 7.30 -18.59
CA ASN A 384 5.25 7.11 -17.85
C ASN A 384 5.65 5.63 -17.66
N GLY A 385 4.86 4.69 -18.20
CA GLY A 385 5.13 3.25 -18.15
C GLY A 385 4.59 2.53 -16.91
N LEU A 386 4.11 3.25 -15.88
CA LEU A 386 3.38 2.63 -14.77
C LEU A 386 2.02 2.11 -15.23
N GLN A 387 1.34 1.31 -14.40
CA GLN A 387 0.00 0.79 -14.69
C GLN A 387 -1.10 1.60 -14.02
N ALA A 388 -2.27 1.57 -14.63
CA ALA A 388 -3.53 2.03 -14.09
C ALA A 388 -4.63 1.00 -14.33
N TYR A 389 -5.70 1.12 -13.54
CA TYR A 389 -6.68 0.06 -13.36
C TYR A 389 -8.11 0.62 -13.43
N MET A 390 -9.01 -0.17 -14.00
CA MET A 390 -10.43 0.13 -14.03
C MET A 390 -11.25 -1.15 -13.88
N LEU A 391 -12.09 -1.22 -12.85
CA LEU A 391 -13.09 -2.28 -12.73
C LEU A 391 -14.36 -1.88 -13.46
N VAL A 392 -14.98 -2.84 -14.14
CA VAL A 392 -16.24 -2.63 -14.88
C VAL A 392 -17.27 -3.73 -14.58
N ALA A 393 -18.54 -3.35 -14.60
CA ALA A 393 -19.67 -4.28 -14.60
C ALA A 393 -19.90 -4.88 -16.01
N GLY A 394 -20.82 -5.83 -16.14
CA GLY A 394 -21.15 -6.48 -17.42
C GLY A 394 -21.72 -5.56 -18.50
N ASP A 395 -22.11 -4.33 -18.16
CA ASP A 395 -22.51 -3.27 -19.09
C ASP A 395 -21.38 -2.26 -19.38
N ASP A 396 -20.15 -2.61 -19.02
CA ASP A 396 -18.93 -1.81 -19.15
C ASP A 396 -18.95 -0.47 -18.39
N GLN A 397 -19.90 -0.24 -17.48
CA GLN A 397 -19.84 0.88 -16.55
C GLN A 397 -18.78 0.66 -15.48
N ARG A 398 -18.07 1.74 -15.13
CA ARG A 398 -17.07 1.73 -14.06
C ARG A 398 -17.72 1.38 -12.72
N ILE A 399 -17.06 0.52 -11.97
CA ILE A 399 -17.40 0.23 -10.57
C ILE A 399 -16.20 0.48 -9.66
N ASP A 400 -16.48 0.81 -8.40
CA ASP A 400 -15.44 1.06 -7.40
C ASP A 400 -14.89 -0.24 -6.83
N GLN A 401 -15.76 -1.25 -6.70
CA GLN A 401 -15.47 -2.54 -6.10
C GLN A 401 -16.05 -3.69 -6.92
N GLY A 402 -15.29 -4.77 -7.05
CA GLY A 402 -15.73 -6.01 -7.66
C GLY A 402 -16.77 -6.72 -6.77
N PRO A 403 -17.83 -7.30 -7.35
CA PRO A 403 -18.83 -8.03 -6.58
C PRO A 403 -18.22 -9.32 -5.98
N PRO A 404 -18.37 -9.57 -4.66
CA PRO A 404 -17.68 -10.65 -3.95
C PRO A 404 -18.13 -12.06 -4.36
N ASP A 405 -19.30 -12.20 -4.98
CA ASP A 405 -19.79 -13.44 -5.59
C ASP A 405 -19.07 -13.77 -6.92
N VAL A 406 -18.26 -12.85 -7.45
CA VAL A 406 -17.54 -12.99 -8.72
C VAL A 406 -16.03 -13.01 -8.52
N VAL A 407 -15.51 -12.11 -7.68
CA VAL A 407 -14.06 -11.95 -7.45
C VAL A 407 -13.77 -11.56 -6.01
N PHE A 408 -12.65 -12.03 -5.48
CA PHE A 408 -12.15 -11.66 -4.16
C PHE A 408 -10.63 -11.58 -4.13
N ASP A 409 -10.08 -10.79 -3.21
CA ASP A 409 -8.65 -10.65 -2.96
C ASP A 409 -8.27 -11.45 -1.69
N PRO A 410 -7.68 -12.65 -1.83
CA PRO A 410 -7.33 -13.48 -0.68
C PRO A 410 -6.30 -12.82 0.24
N ASN A 411 -5.46 -11.93 -0.29
CA ASN A 411 -4.40 -11.27 0.45
C ASN A 411 -4.84 -9.95 1.07
N SER A 412 -6.09 -9.53 0.85
CA SER A 412 -6.68 -8.32 1.40
C SER A 412 -5.80 -7.07 1.24
N HIS A 413 -5.23 -6.86 0.05
CA HIS A 413 -4.29 -5.77 -0.24
C HIS A 413 -4.87 -4.36 0.04
N GLY A 414 -6.20 -4.23 0.08
CA GLY A 414 -6.92 -3.00 0.42
C GLY A 414 -7.41 -2.89 1.87
N GLY A 415 -7.03 -3.83 2.74
CA GLY A 415 -7.57 -3.98 4.11
C GLY A 415 -8.89 -4.75 4.18
N THR A 416 -9.33 -5.34 3.06
CA THR A 416 -10.56 -6.15 2.94
C THR A 416 -10.39 -7.16 1.81
N PHE A 417 -11.16 -8.25 1.85
CA PHE A 417 -11.22 -9.26 0.79
C PHE A 417 -11.94 -8.77 -0.48
N LEU A 418 -12.59 -7.60 -0.43
CA LEU A 418 -13.23 -6.99 -1.60
C LEU A 418 -12.16 -6.41 -2.53
N ILE A 419 -12.25 -6.73 -3.83
CA ILE A 419 -11.39 -6.10 -4.83
C ILE A 419 -11.82 -4.64 -5.00
N THR A 420 -10.99 -3.72 -4.54
CA THR A 420 -11.20 -2.27 -4.69
C THR A 420 -10.31 -1.75 -5.80
N ASN A 421 -10.89 -1.04 -6.77
CA ASN A 421 -10.17 -0.53 -7.93
C ASN A 421 -8.98 0.35 -7.51
N GLY A 422 -7.84 0.22 -8.20
CA GLY A 422 -6.59 0.84 -7.78
C GLY A 422 -5.84 -0.03 -6.78
N ILE A 423 -6.15 0.09 -5.49
CA ILE A 423 -5.36 -0.52 -4.40
C ILE A 423 -5.22 -2.04 -4.51
N SER A 424 -6.31 -2.79 -4.72
CA SER A 424 -6.24 -4.24 -4.87
C SER A 424 -5.48 -4.62 -6.14
N CYS A 425 -5.72 -3.90 -7.23
CA CYS A 425 -5.07 -4.14 -8.50
C CYS A 425 -3.55 -3.88 -8.44
N MET A 426 -3.10 -2.83 -7.75
CA MET A 426 -1.68 -2.54 -7.52
C MET A 426 -0.99 -3.67 -6.75
N GLY A 427 -1.67 -4.25 -5.76
CA GLY A 427 -1.20 -5.41 -4.99
C GLY A 427 -1.09 -6.67 -5.84
N CYS A 428 -2.20 -7.05 -6.48
CA CYS A 428 -2.24 -8.22 -7.36
C CYS A 428 -1.21 -8.12 -8.50
N HIS A 429 -1.09 -6.95 -9.11
CA HIS A 429 -0.18 -6.67 -10.22
C HIS A 429 1.13 -5.98 -9.78
N ARG A 430 1.63 -6.30 -8.56
CA ARG A 430 2.86 -5.71 -8.03
C ARG A 430 4.06 -5.80 -8.98
N ASN A 431 4.14 -6.88 -9.76
CA ASN A 431 5.17 -7.14 -10.75
C ASN A 431 4.67 -7.05 -12.21
N GLY A 432 3.55 -6.36 -12.44
CA GLY A 432 2.94 -6.19 -13.76
C GLY A 432 2.02 -7.34 -14.18
N MET A 433 1.96 -7.64 -15.48
CA MET A 433 1.09 -8.70 -16.01
C MET A 433 1.53 -10.09 -15.56
N PHE A 434 0.57 -10.92 -15.16
CA PHE A 434 0.81 -12.31 -14.76
C PHE A 434 1.30 -13.14 -15.95
N GLN A 435 2.25 -14.04 -15.68
CA GLN A 435 2.61 -15.10 -16.61
C GLN A 435 1.81 -16.36 -16.27
N TRP A 436 1.26 -17.00 -17.29
CA TRP A 436 0.51 -18.26 -17.16
C TRP A 436 1.08 -19.30 -18.11
N GLU A 437 0.83 -20.59 -17.88
CA GLU A 437 1.47 -21.65 -18.67
C GLU A 437 0.93 -21.76 -20.10
N LYS A 438 -0.39 -21.73 -20.28
CA LYS A 438 -1.06 -21.85 -21.59
C LYS A 438 -2.51 -21.39 -21.54
N ASP A 439 -3.08 -21.11 -22.71
CA ASP A 439 -4.52 -20.94 -22.89
C ASP A 439 -5.22 -22.28 -23.17
N ASP A 440 -6.51 -22.38 -22.81
CA ASP A 440 -7.32 -23.60 -22.96
C ASP A 440 -8.11 -23.64 -24.28
N VAL A 441 -8.15 -22.55 -25.06
CA VAL A 441 -9.03 -22.42 -26.23
C VAL A 441 -8.32 -22.80 -27.52
N ARG A 442 -7.16 -22.21 -27.81
CA ARG A 442 -6.43 -22.41 -29.06
C ARG A 442 -6.23 -23.89 -29.41
N PRO A 443 -5.77 -24.78 -28.50
CA PRO A 443 -5.54 -26.19 -28.82
C PRO A 443 -6.78 -26.93 -29.35
N LEU A 444 -7.99 -26.46 -29.01
CA LEU A 444 -9.26 -27.07 -29.43
C LEU A 444 -9.66 -26.71 -30.87
N TYR A 445 -8.98 -25.72 -31.48
CA TYR A 445 -9.25 -25.20 -32.82
C TYR A 445 -8.10 -25.47 -33.80
N GLU A 446 -6.87 -25.74 -33.34
CA GLU A 446 -5.71 -25.99 -34.21
C GLU A 446 -5.94 -27.14 -35.21
N GLY A 447 -6.52 -28.26 -34.77
CA GLY A 447 -6.84 -29.39 -35.64
C GLY A 447 -7.98 -29.14 -36.64
N LYS A 448 -8.64 -27.97 -36.58
CA LYS A 448 -9.76 -27.57 -37.44
C LYS A 448 -9.39 -26.41 -38.39
N ALA A 449 -8.11 -26.07 -38.49
CA ALA A 449 -7.62 -25.03 -39.38
C ALA A 449 -8.13 -25.22 -40.83
N GLY A 450 -8.50 -24.12 -41.48
CA GLY A 450 -9.19 -24.07 -42.78
C GLY A 450 -10.72 -24.02 -42.66
N GLN A 451 -11.29 -24.23 -41.47
CA GLN A 451 -12.69 -23.93 -41.20
C GLN A 451 -12.84 -22.47 -40.78
N GLN A 452 -13.77 -21.74 -41.40
CA GLN A 452 -13.98 -20.30 -41.17
C GLN A 452 -14.00 -19.89 -39.69
N LEU A 453 -14.72 -20.63 -38.83
CA LEU A 453 -14.78 -20.34 -37.39
C LEU A 453 -13.43 -20.62 -36.70
N ALA A 454 -12.76 -21.71 -37.05
CA ALA A 454 -11.49 -22.05 -36.44
C ALA A 454 -10.41 -21.03 -36.82
N ASP A 455 -10.36 -20.61 -38.08
CA ASP A 455 -9.41 -19.60 -38.55
C ASP A 455 -9.61 -18.27 -37.81
N GLN A 456 -10.86 -17.82 -37.66
CA GLN A 456 -11.20 -16.63 -36.86
C GLN A 456 -10.73 -16.75 -35.40
N VAL A 457 -10.88 -17.92 -34.77
CA VAL A 457 -10.41 -18.13 -33.39
C VAL A 457 -8.88 -18.11 -33.35
N LEU A 458 -8.21 -18.80 -34.28
CA LEU A 458 -6.75 -18.90 -34.31
C LEU A 458 -6.06 -17.55 -34.62
N ASP A 459 -6.75 -16.63 -35.30
CA ASP A 459 -6.30 -15.25 -35.49
C ASP A 459 -6.36 -14.41 -34.21
N LEU A 460 -7.36 -14.64 -33.35
CA LEU A 460 -7.56 -13.88 -32.10
C LEU A 460 -6.79 -14.48 -30.92
N PHE A 461 -6.57 -15.79 -30.91
CA PHE A 461 -5.86 -16.51 -29.87
C PHE A 461 -4.46 -16.89 -30.38
N PRO A 462 -3.42 -16.07 -30.18
CA PRO A 462 -2.10 -16.35 -30.72
C PRO A 462 -1.47 -17.60 -30.07
N THR A 463 -0.35 -18.08 -30.62
CA THR A 463 0.40 -19.17 -29.99
C THR A 463 0.81 -18.79 -28.56
N ASN A 464 0.93 -19.78 -27.67
CA ASN A 464 1.36 -19.53 -26.30
C ASN A 464 2.71 -18.80 -26.25
N GLU A 465 3.68 -19.16 -27.11
CA GLU A 465 4.95 -18.44 -27.22
C GLU A 465 4.77 -16.95 -27.53
N THR A 466 3.88 -16.63 -28.48
CA THR A 466 3.56 -15.24 -28.84
C THR A 466 2.89 -14.51 -27.68
N MET A 467 1.91 -15.13 -27.02
CA MET A 467 1.23 -14.54 -25.86
C MET A 467 2.23 -14.27 -24.71
N GLN A 468 3.05 -15.26 -24.35
CA GLN A 468 4.05 -15.10 -23.29
C GLN A 468 5.08 -14.01 -23.63
N ARG A 469 5.44 -13.85 -24.91
CA ARG A 469 6.30 -12.75 -25.35
C ARG A 469 5.64 -11.38 -25.12
N LEU A 470 4.34 -11.24 -25.44
CA LEU A 470 3.60 -9.99 -25.20
C LEU A 470 3.50 -9.68 -23.69
N VAL A 471 3.13 -10.67 -22.89
CA VAL A 471 3.07 -10.55 -21.42
C VAL A 471 4.42 -10.13 -20.85
N ARG A 472 5.52 -10.77 -21.25
CA ARG A 472 6.87 -10.39 -20.80
C ARG A 472 7.22 -8.95 -21.18
N GLN A 473 6.95 -8.55 -22.42
CA GLN A 473 7.24 -7.18 -22.88
C GLN A 473 6.49 -6.12 -22.08
N ASP A 474 5.21 -6.36 -21.79
CA ASP A 474 4.36 -5.45 -21.03
C ASP A 474 4.77 -5.42 -19.55
N ARG A 475 5.13 -6.57 -18.98
CA ARG A 475 5.72 -6.69 -17.63
C ARG A 475 7.05 -5.96 -17.51
N ASP A 476 7.98 -6.19 -18.41
CA ASP A 476 9.30 -5.54 -18.38
C ASP A 476 9.17 -4.02 -18.55
N HIS A 477 8.19 -3.57 -19.34
CA HIS A 477 7.89 -2.14 -19.47
C HIS A 477 7.45 -1.53 -18.14
N TYR A 478 6.53 -2.19 -17.44
CA TYR A 478 6.07 -1.75 -16.12
C TYR A 478 7.19 -1.82 -15.07
N LEU A 479 8.00 -2.88 -15.04
CA LEU A 479 9.06 -3.05 -14.04
C LEU A 479 10.15 -1.97 -14.15
N ARG A 480 10.50 -1.53 -15.36
CA ARG A 480 11.42 -0.39 -15.54
C ARG A 480 10.86 0.90 -14.95
N ALA A 481 9.58 1.17 -15.20
CA ALA A 481 8.89 2.34 -14.64
C ALA A 481 8.76 2.24 -13.12
N LEU A 482 8.44 1.06 -12.59
CA LEU A 482 8.39 0.80 -11.17
C LEU A 482 9.75 1.07 -10.51
N GLU A 483 10.84 0.53 -11.07
CA GLU A 483 12.19 0.76 -10.55
C GLU A 483 12.61 2.23 -10.62
N GLU A 484 12.27 2.96 -11.68
CA GLU A 484 12.52 4.41 -11.75
C GLU A 484 11.75 5.18 -10.65
N ALA A 485 10.51 4.77 -10.35
CA ALA A 485 9.69 5.41 -9.32
C ALA A 485 10.11 5.08 -7.89
N THR A 486 10.50 3.83 -7.61
CA THR A 486 10.71 3.34 -6.23
C THR A 486 12.16 3.02 -5.90
N GLY A 487 12.98 2.70 -6.90
CA GLY A 487 14.41 2.38 -6.76
C GLY A 487 15.21 3.44 -6.00
N PRO A 488 15.01 4.76 -6.20
CA PRO A 488 15.70 5.80 -5.44
C PRO A 488 15.53 5.71 -3.91
N PHE A 489 14.48 5.03 -3.42
CA PHE A 489 14.21 4.85 -1.99
C PHE A 489 14.50 3.43 -1.52
N LEU A 490 14.24 2.41 -2.35
CA LEU A 490 14.37 1.01 -1.97
C LEU A 490 15.76 0.43 -2.22
N LYS A 491 16.36 0.73 -3.37
CA LYS A 491 17.64 0.18 -3.81
C LYS A 491 18.80 1.05 -3.32
N VAL A 492 18.97 1.10 -2.00
CA VAL A 492 20.00 1.90 -1.33
C VAL A 492 20.72 1.09 -0.26
N GLY A 493 21.96 1.47 0.07
CA GLY A 493 22.73 0.79 1.11
C GLY A 493 23.00 -0.67 0.76
N GLU A 494 22.66 -1.59 1.67
CA GLU A 494 22.82 -3.04 1.47
C GLU A 494 21.87 -3.60 0.41
N ASP A 495 20.77 -2.91 0.10
CA ASP A 495 19.77 -3.36 -0.87
C ASP A 495 20.01 -2.78 -2.29
N ALA A 496 21.15 -2.11 -2.53
CA ALA A 496 21.43 -1.40 -3.79
C ALA A 496 21.36 -2.29 -5.05
N ASP A 497 21.80 -3.54 -4.93
CA ASP A 497 21.83 -4.52 -6.01
C ASP A 497 20.58 -5.43 -6.02
N GLN A 498 19.67 -5.27 -5.07
CA GLN A 498 18.47 -6.11 -4.95
C GLN A 498 17.52 -5.85 -6.13
N ASP A 499 16.92 -6.93 -6.67
CA ASP A 499 15.95 -6.80 -7.75
C ASP A 499 14.66 -6.13 -7.22
N ILE A 500 14.05 -5.25 -8.02
CA ILE A 500 12.89 -4.49 -7.56
C ILE A 500 11.70 -5.39 -7.20
N THR A 501 11.61 -6.58 -7.80
CA THR A 501 10.57 -7.57 -7.54
C THR A 501 10.72 -8.29 -6.20
N GLU A 502 11.83 -8.09 -5.49
CA GLU A 502 12.06 -8.67 -4.17
C GLU A 502 11.61 -7.77 -3.02
N PHE A 503 11.21 -6.53 -3.30
CA PHE A 503 10.63 -5.64 -2.28
C PHE A 503 9.12 -5.81 -2.19
N PRO A 504 8.51 -5.69 -0.98
CA PRO A 504 7.05 -5.66 -0.83
C PRO A 504 6.41 -4.60 -1.72
N GLU A 505 5.17 -4.80 -2.13
CA GLU A 505 4.42 -3.77 -2.85
C GLU A 505 4.14 -2.59 -1.90
N PRO A 506 4.71 -1.39 -2.13
CA PRO A 506 4.77 -0.36 -1.09
C PRO A 506 3.43 0.32 -0.84
N VAL A 507 2.55 0.46 -1.84
CA VAL A 507 1.27 1.18 -1.67
C VAL A 507 0.33 0.39 -0.76
N THR A 508 0.22 -0.90 -0.96
CA THR A 508 -0.62 -1.83 -0.20
C THR A 508 -0.09 -2.05 1.21
N GLN A 509 1.23 -2.21 1.38
CA GLN A 509 1.83 -2.33 2.71
C GLN A 509 1.56 -1.10 3.59
N VAL A 510 1.77 0.10 3.05
CA VAL A 510 1.49 1.35 3.77
C VAL A 510 -0.01 1.50 4.03
N SER A 511 -0.86 1.20 3.05
CA SER A 511 -2.31 1.25 3.20
C SER A 511 -2.82 0.32 4.30
N ASN A 512 -2.31 -0.91 4.33
CA ASN A 512 -2.69 -1.89 5.35
C ASN A 512 -2.22 -1.46 6.73
N ARG A 513 -1.02 -0.88 6.88
CA ARG A 513 -0.60 -0.28 8.16
C ARG A 513 -1.54 0.85 8.59
N TYR A 514 -1.87 1.75 7.67
CA TYR A 514 -2.75 2.89 7.95
C TYR A 514 -4.12 2.45 8.46
N LEU A 515 -4.72 1.42 7.84
CA LEU A 515 -6.08 0.96 8.14
C LEU A 515 -6.22 0.15 9.43
N ARG A 516 -5.11 -0.20 10.08
CA ARG A 516 -5.14 -0.90 11.38
C ARG A 516 -5.88 -0.09 12.43
N ASP A 517 -6.38 -0.82 13.41
CA ASP A 517 -6.89 -0.20 14.63
C ASP A 517 -5.79 0.62 15.33
N VAL A 518 -6.22 1.70 15.96
CA VAL A 518 -5.38 2.73 16.54
C VAL A 518 -5.28 2.51 18.05
N THR A 519 -4.07 2.36 18.56
CA THR A 519 -3.81 2.41 20.00
C THR A 519 -3.69 3.88 20.46
N VAL A 520 -3.73 4.12 21.77
CA VAL A 520 -3.59 5.49 22.28
C VAL A 520 -2.19 6.06 22.03
N GLU A 521 -1.18 5.19 21.97
CA GLU A 521 0.22 5.55 21.70
C GLU A 521 0.36 6.04 20.25
N ILE A 522 -0.20 5.30 19.27
CA ILE A 522 -0.28 5.73 17.87
C ILE A 522 -1.04 7.05 17.76
N ALA A 523 -2.20 7.17 18.41
CA ALA A 523 -2.98 8.41 18.41
C ALA A 523 -2.19 9.61 18.97
N ALA A 524 -1.38 9.40 20.01
CA ALA A 524 -0.50 10.43 20.55
C ALA A 524 0.55 10.87 19.51
N ARG A 525 1.20 9.92 18.82
CA ARG A 525 2.17 10.24 17.76
C ARG A 525 1.53 11.00 16.59
N GLU A 526 0.34 10.59 16.18
CA GLU A 526 -0.43 11.25 15.12
C GLU A 526 -0.90 12.66 15.51
N LEU A 527 -1.04 12.95 16.81
CA LEU A 527 -1.27 14.29 17.35
C LEU A 527 0.01 15.12 17.54
N GLY A 528 1.18 14.56 17.21
CA GLY A 528 2.46 15.20 17.48
C GLY A 528 2.78 15.33 18.97
N LYS A 529 2.41 14.31 19.78
CA LYS A 529 2.65 14.26 21.22
C LYS A 529 3.44 13.01 21.63
N THR A 530 4.27 13.16 22.67
CA THR A 530 4.97 12.05 23.33
C THR A 530 4.21 11.47 24.51
N ASP A 531 3.20 12.18 25.02
CA ASP A 531 2.47 11.83 26.25
C ASP A 531 1.12 11.18 25.90
N ASP A 532 1.06 9.85 25.98
CA ASP A 532 -0.16 9.07 25.79
C ASP A 532 -1.10 9.13 27.02
N ALA A 533 -0.58 9.40 28.22
CA ALA A 533 -1.38 9.44 29.44
C ALA A 533 -2.40 10.60 29.41
N THR A 534 -2.00 11.76 28.89
CA THR A 534 -2.92 12.88 28.67
C THR A 534 -4.01 12.52 27.64
N ILE A 535 -3.65 11.83 26.55
CA ILE A 535 -4.62 11.39 25.53
C ILE A 535 -5.63 10.41 26.15
N ARG A 536 -5.15 9.45 26.94
CA ARG A 536 -5.97 8.47 27.65
C ARG A 536 -6.90 9.14 28.67
N ALA A 537 -6.39 10.09 29.44
CA ALA A 537 -7.21 10.87 30.38
C ALA A 537 -8.31 11.66 29.65
N MET A 538 -7.97 12.28 28.51
CA MET A 538 -8.91 13.06 27.73
C MET A 538 -10.01 12.19 27.10
N ALA A 539 -9.67 11.00 26.59
CA ALA A 539 -10.62 10.04 26.05
C ALA A 539 -11.71 9.63 27.08
N ASN A 540 -11.39 9.68 28.37
CA ASN A 540 -12.32 9.35 29.46
C ASN A 540 -13.27 10.49 29.85
N LEU A 541 -13.08 11.71 29.34
CA LEU A 541 -13.96 12.84 29.63
C LEU A 541 -15.38 12.54 29.14
N PRO A 542 -16.44 12.93 29.90
CA PRO A 542 -17.83 12.71 29.48
C PRO A 542 -18.14 13.27 28.09
N SER A 543 -17.47 14.38 27.74
CA SER A 543 -17.60 15.04 26.46
C SER A 543 -17.07 14.16 25.31
N MET A 544 -16.05 13.32 25.53
CA MET A 544 -15.38 12.48 24.54
C MET A 544 -15.99 11.08 24.37
N LYS A 545 -16.78 10.61 25.35
CA LYS A 545 -17.37 9.26 25.35
C LYS A 545 -18.22 8.93 24.12
N SER A 546 -18.85 9.93 23.49
CA SER A 546 -19.67 9.74 22.28
C SER A 546 -18.85 9.48 21.00
N LEU A 547 -17.52 9.51 21.06
CA LEU A 547 -16.63 9.34 19.91
C LEU A 547 -16.18 7.88 19.68
N GLY A 548 -16.72 6.93 20.45
CA GLY A 548 -16.38 5.51 20.28
C GLY A 548 -14.97 5.13 20.78
N LEU A 549 -14.41 5.91 21.72
CA LEU A 549 -13.04 5.74 22.22
C LEU A 549 -12.93 4.87 23.48
N ALA A 550 -14.05 4.28 23.92
CA ALA A 550 -14.15 3.62 25.22
C ALA A 550 -13.15 2.47 25.40
N ASN A 551 -12.75 1.81 24.31
CA ASN A 551 -11.85 0.66 24.40
C ASN A 551 -10.43 1.04 24.86
N TRP A 552 -9.98 2.28 24.68
CA TRP A 552 -8.70 2.75 25.23
C TRP A 552 -8.64 2.80 26.77
N ALA A 553 -9.77 2.61 27.46
CA ALA A 553 -9.78 2.42 28.91
C ALA A 553 -9.24 1.03 29.32
N ASN A 554 -9.23 0.06 28.40
CA ASN A 554 -8.71 -1.28 28.64
C ASN A 554 -7.19 -1.33 28.37
N GLU A 555 -6.49 -2.21 29.08
CA GLU A 555 -5.09 -2.52 28.80
C GLU A 555 -4.97 -3.12 27.39
N GLY A 556 -4.06 -2.58 26.57
CA GLY A 556 -3.91 -2.99 25.16
C GLY A 556 -5.10 -2.64 24.25
N GLY A 557 -6.06 -1.84 24.72
CA GLY A 557 -7.26 -1.51 23.96
C GLY A 557 -6.96 -0.70 22.69
N THR A 558 -7.66 -1.05 21.61
CA THR A 558 -7.55 -0.40 20.29
C THR A 558 -8.91 0.18 19.85
N ILE A 559 -8.91 1.12 18.89
CA ILE A 559 -10.15 1.63 18.27
C ILE A 559 -10.04 1.59 16.75
N SER A 560 -11.16 1.52 16.04
CA SER A 560 -11.11 1.56 14.57
C SER A 560 -10.51 2.88 14.06
N ARG A 561 -9.80 2.81 12.92
CA ARG A 561 -9.28 3.98 12.21
C ARG A 561 -10.35 5.05 11.95
N GLU A 562 -11.56 4.64 11.57
CA GLU A 562 -12.69 5.55 11.34
C GLU A 562 -13.10 6.32 12.61
N ASN A 563 -13.16 5.65 13.77
CA ASN A 563 -13.46 6.32 15.03
C ASN A 563 -12.40 7.36 15.38
N TRP A 564 -11.13 7.01 15.15
CA TRP A 564 -10.03 7.92 15.39
C TRP A 564 -10.06 9.15 14.48
N GLU A 565 -10.24 8.98 13.16
CA GLU A 565 -10.33 10.11 12.22
C GLU A 565 -11.46 11.09 12.59
N ARG A 566 -12.62 10.57 13.02
CA ARG A 566 -13.73 11.40 13.50
C ARG A 566 -13.40 12.14 14.79
N ALA A 567 -12.59 11.55 15.66
CA ALA A 567 -12.17 12.13 16.93
C ALA A 567 -11.01 13.13 16.79
N PHE A 568 -10.13 12.93 15.80
CA PHE A 568 -8.85 13.62 15.65
C PHE A 568 -8.99 15.13 15.81
N GLY A 569 -9.83 15.77 15.00
CA GLY A 569 -9.95 17.23 15.01
C GLY A 569 -10.43 17.80 16.35
N ARG A 570 -11.21 17.03 17.12
CA ARG A 570 -11.61 17.43 18.46
C ARG A 570 -10.43 17.34 19.42
N PHE A 571 -9.64 16.27 19.33
CA PHE A 571 -8.42 16.14 20.12
C PHE A 571 -7.42 17.26 19.83
N SER A 572 -7.17 17.54 18.55
CA SER A 572 -6.24 18.60 18.15
C SER A 572 -6.64 19.96 18.71
N ARG A 573 -7.95 20.26 18.79
CA ARG A 573 -8.46 21.51 19.35
C ARG A 573 -8.27 21.60 20.86
N GLU A 574 -8.70 20.59 21.60
CA GLU A 574 -8.62 20.59 23.07
C GLU A 574 -7.18 20.58 23.58
N LEU A 575 -6.28 19.92 22.84
CA LEU A 575 -4.85 19.87 23.17
C LEU A 575 -4.07 21.08 22.64
N GLY A 576 -4.74 22.03 21.98
CA GLY A 576 -4.10 23.21 21.41
C GLY A 576 -3.09 22.91 20.30
N VAL A 577 -3.18 21.75 19.64
CA VAL A 577 -2.32 21.37 18.50
C VAL A 577 -2.67 22.22 17.27
N GLY A 578 -3.96 22.45 17.05
CA GLY A 578 -4.42 23.25 15.91
C GLY A 578 -5.94 23.28 15.81
N VAL A 579 -6.45 24.15 14.96
CA VAL A 579 -7.89 24.27 14.69
C VAL A 579 -8.25 23.50 13.43
N PRO A 580 -9.16 22.50 13.47
CA PRO A 580 -9.54 21.76 12.29
C PRO A 580 -10.06 22.66 11.16
N ILE A 581 -9.56 22.45 9.95
CA ILE A 581 -10.04 23.09 8.73
C ILE A 581 -10.73 22.04 7.88
N ARG A 582 -11.86 22.41 7.27
CA ARG A 582 -12.45 21.66 6.16
C ARG A 582 -12.35 22.48 4.89
N VAL A 583 -11.71 21.92 3.87
CA VAL A 583 -11.83 22.42 2.50
C VAL A 583 -13.17 21.94 1.96
N ARG A 584 -13.94 22.84 1.37
CA ARG A 584 -15.27 22.54 0.82
C ARG A 584 -15.17 22.35 -0.68
#